data_AF-A0ABD3MEL2-F1
#
_entry.id   AF-A0ABD3MEL2-F1
#
_cell.length_a   1.000
_cell.length_b   1.000
_cell.length_c   1.000
_cell.angle_alpha   90.00
_cell.angle_beta   90.00
_cell.angle_gamma   90.00
#
_symmetry.space_group_name_H-M   'P 1'
#
loop_
_entity.id
_entity.type
_entity.pdbx_description
1 polymer ?
#
loop_
_entity_poly.entity_id
_entity_poly.type
_entity_poly.pdbx_seq_one_letter_code
_entity_poly.pdbx_strand_id
1 'polypeptide(L)' 'MWGIVWTPSGGWWPTPVAWKRNTAICAFSICILSSMVFKVSAEKERRPIAPYKHIPSQRWCTHAKEDDPSLP' A
#
# COMPACT_ATOMS: atom_id res chain seq x y z
N MET A 1 -2.53 -44.20 10.09
CA MET A 1 -2.66 -42.82 10.59
C MET A 1 -2.69 -41.91 9.38
N TRP A 2 -3.88 -41.50 8.91
CA TRP A 2 -3.99 -40.67 7.71
C TRP A 2 -3.95 -39.20 8.13
N GLY A 3 -2.82 -38.54 7.86
CA GLY A 3 -2.62 -37.13 8.10
C GLY A 3 -3.35 -36.31 7.04
N ILE A 4 -4.13 -35.33 7.48
CA ILE A 4 -4.72 -34.29 6.65
C ILE A 4 -3.58 -33.56 5.94
N VAL A 5 -3.54 -33.59 4.61
CA VAL A 5 -2.52 -32.87 3.82
C VAL A 5 -2.84 -31.37 3.92
N TRP A 6 -2.03 -30.65 4.69
CA TRP A 6 -2.13 -29.20 4.82
C TRP A 6 -1.35 -28.53 3.68
N THR A 7 -1.97 -27.55 3.03
CA THR A 7 -1.33 -26.71 2.01
C THR A 7 -1.48 -25.24 2.38
N PRO A 8 -0.47 -24.39 2.09
CA PRO A 8 -0.51 -22.99 2.47
C PRO A 8 -1.63 -22.20 1.79
N SER A 9 -2.02 -22.59 0.57
CA SER A 9 -3.06 -21.91 -0.23
C SER A 9 -4.49 -22.40 0.03
N GLY A 10 -4.67 -23.39 0.92
CA GLY A 10 -5.92 -24.15 1.02
C GLY A 10 -5.95 -25.32 0.03
N GLY A 11 -6.64 -26.39 0.43
CA GLY A 11 -6.79 -27.60 -0.38
C GLY A 11 -7.82 -27.44 -1.51
N TRP A 12 -8.40 -28.55 -1.98
CA TRP A 12 -9.44 -28.55 -3.00
C TRP A 12 -10.78 -28.06 -2.42
N TRP A 13 -11.33 -26.96 -2.95
CA TRP A 13 -12.56 -26.28 -2.48
C TRP A 13 -12.58 -25.96 -0.98
N PRO A 14 -11.67 -25.09 -0.50
CA PRO A 14 -11.64 -24.74 0.91
C PRO A 14 -12.87 -23.89 1.27
N THR A 15 -13.62 -24.31 2.28
CA THR A 15 -14.76 -23.54 2.83
C THR A 15 -14.48 -23.12 4.29
N PRO A 16 -13.52 -22.20 4.52
CA PRO A 16 -13.17 -21.78 5.87
C PRO A 16 -14.31 -20.98 6.52
N VAL A 17 -14.75 -21.42 7.69
CA VAL A 17 -15.88 -20.81 8.44
C VAL A 17 -15.67 -19.33 8.76
N ALA A 18 -14.42 -18.89 8.94
CA ALA A 18 -14.07 -17.52 9.34
C ALA A 18 -13.48 -16.67 8.21
N TRP A 19 -13.75 -17.01 6.93
CA TRP A 19 -13.14 -16.33 5.78
C TRP A 19 -13.32 -14.81 5.80
N LYS A 20 -14.51 -14.31 6.14
CA LYS A 20 -14.81 -12.87 6.18
C LYS A 20 -13.91 -12.13 7.15
N ARG A 21 -13.77 -12.66 8.37
CA ARG A 21 -12.92 -12.08 9.42
C ARG A 21 -11.45 -12.09 9.01
N ASN A 22 -10.98 -13.21 8.48
CA ASN A 22 -9.56 -13.35 8.09
C ASN A 22 -9.22 -12.40 6.94
N THR A 23 -10.08 -12.30 5.92
CA THR A 23 -9.90 -11.34 4.81
C THR A 23 -9.92 -9.90 5.32
N ALA A 24 -10.81 -9.56 6.26
CA ALA A 24 -10.84 -8.23 6.85
C ALA A 24 -9.53 -7.89 7.59
N ILE A 25 -8.97 -8.84 8.35
CA ILE A 25 -7.68 -8.66 9.04
C ILE A 25 -6.55 -8.46 8.02
N CYS A 26 -6.50 -9.27 6.96
CA CYS A 26 -5.49 -9.14 5.90
C CYS A 26 -5.60 -7.81 5.15
N ALA A 27 -6.81 -7.40 4.76
CA ALA A 27 -7.02 -6.12 4.08
C ALA A 27 -6.62 -4.95 4.98
N PHE A 28 -6.99 -5.01 6.26
CA PHE A 28 -6.63 -4.00 7.25
C PHE A 28 -5.11 -3.89 7.47
N SER A 29 -4.42 -5.03 7.59
CA SER A 29 -2.96 -5.04 7.76
C SER A 29 -2.25 -4.48 6.52
N ILE A 30 -2.70 -4.83 5.32
CA ILE A 30 -2.19 -4.25 4.07
C ILE A 30 -2.38 -2.73 4.08
N CYS A 31 -3.59 -2.24 4.38
CA CYS A 31 -3.86 -0.80 4.42
C CYS A 31 -2.95 -0.05 5.41
N ILE A 32 -2.72 -0.60 6.61
CA ILE A 32 -1.82 0.01 7.61
C ILE A 32 -0.40 0.09 7.06
N LEU A 33 0.14 -1.03 6.58
CA LEU A 33 1.52 -1.10 6.10
C LEU A 33 1.72 -0.21 4.88
N SER A 34 0.79 -0.26 3.92
CA SER A 34 0.81 0.62 2.75
C SER A 34 0.74 2.10 3.13
N SER A 35 -0.05 2.47 4.15
CA SER A 35 -0.13 3.85 4.62
C SER A 35 1.20 4.31 5.24
N MET A 36 1.86 3.46 6.03
CA MET A 36 3.18 3.77 6.59
C MET A 36 4.23 3.98 5.49
N VAL A 37 4.28 3.06 4.52
CA VAL A 37 5.20 3.17 3.36
C VAL A 37 4.89 4.41 2.54
N PHE A 38 3.61 4.72 2.30
CA PHE A 38 3.19 5.91 1.58
C PHE A 38 3.68 7.19 2.26
N LYS A 39 3.57 7.30 3.59
CA LYS A 39 4.08 8.46 4.34
C LYS A 39 5.59 8.64 4.14
N VAL A 40 6.36 7.56 4.29
CA VAL A 40 7.82 7.59 4.08
C VAL A 40 8.16 7.96 2.64
N SER A 41 7.42 7.42 1.67
CA SER A 41 7.60 7.75 0.25
C SER A 41 7.35 9.23 -0.01
N ALA A 42 6.24 9.78 0.49
CA ALA A 42 5.86 11.17 0.27
C ALA A 42 6.85 12.15 0.93
N GLU A 43 7.40 11.79 2.09
CA GLU A 43 8.41 12.60 2.79
C GLU A 43 9.76 12.61 2.05
N LYS A 44 10.16 11.48 1.46
CA LYS A 44 11.46 11.34 0.79
C LYS A 44 11.45 11.71 -0.69
N GLU A 45 10.30 11.92 -1.29
CA GLU A 45 10.19 12.20 -2.72
C GLU A 45 10.82 13.57 -3.05
N ARG A 46 11.88 13.54 -3.87
CA ARG A 46 12.55 14.73 -4.42
C ARG A 46 12.48 14.70 -5.95
N ARG A 47 12.29 15.88 -6.54
CA ARG A 47 12.23 16.10 -7.99
C ARG A 47 13.29 17.13 -8.40
N PRO A 48 14.45 16.68 -8.93
CA PRO A 48 15.48 17.60 -9.39
C PRO A 48 15.03 18.50 -10.55
N ILE A 49 14.04 18.02 -11.33
CA ILE A 49 13.44 18.74 -12.44
C ILE A 49 11.94 18.77 -12.20
N ALA A 50 11.37 19.97 -12.20
CA ALA A 50 9.94 20.17 -12.07
C ALA A 50 9.18 19.50 -13.24
N PRO A 51 8.02 18.88 -12.97
CA PRO A 51 7.23 18.25 -14.02
C PRO A 51 6.66 19.30 -14.99
N TYR A 52 6.50 18.93 -16.26
CA TYR A 52 5.95 19.82 -17.29
C TYR A 52 4.50 20.28 -17.00
N LYS A 53 3.73 19.49 -16.24
CA LYS A 53 2.38 19.80 -15.77
C LYS A 53 2.25 19.37 -14.32
N HIS A 54 1.40 20.05 -13.56
CA HIS A 54 1.15 19.69 -12.17
C HIS A 54 0.57 18.27 -12.08
N ILE A 55 1.19 17.46 -11.22
CA ILE A 55 0.80 16.06 -11.01
C ILE A 55 0.16 15.88 -9.64
N PRO A 56 -0.76 14.91 -9.48
CA PRO A 56 -1.45 14.68 -8.21
C PRO A 56 -0.53 14.49 -7.01
N SER A 57 0.64 13.87 -7.21
CA SER A 57 1.59 13.58 -6.13
C SER A 57 2.20 14.81 -5.48
N GLN A 58 2.31 15.92 -6.21
CA GLN A 58 2.77 17.19 -5.65
C GLN A 58 1.87 17.71 -4.51
N ARG A 59 0.62 17.21 -4.37
CA ARG A 59 -0.29 17.62 -3.29
C ARG A 59 0.07 17.06 -1.91
N TRP A 60 0.82 15.96 -1.85
CA TRP A 60 1.13 15.28 -0.58
C TRP A 60 2.61 15.05 -0.33
N CYS A 61 3.48 15.27 -1.32
CA CYS A 61 4.92 15.20 -1.10
C CYS A 61 5.44 16.44 -0.36
N THR A 62 6.27 16.24 0.65
CA THR A 62 6.79 17.32 1.51
C THR A 62 7.60 18.35 0.72
N HIS A 63 8.45 17.90 -0.20
CA HIS A 63 9.36 18.77 -0.94
C HIS A 63 8.79 19.32 -2.25
N ALA A 64 7.49 19.10 -2.53
CA ALA A 64 6.90 19.47 -3.81
C ALA A 64 7.08 20.96 -4.16
N LYS A 65 6.90 21.87 -3.19
CA LYS A 65 7.01 23.33 -3.40
C LYS A 65 8.46 23.81 -3.51
N GLU A 66 9.39 23.12 -2.88
CA GLU A 66 10.83 23.38 -3.03
C GLU A 66 11.31 23.00 -4.44
N ASP A 67 10.87 21.84 -4.91
CA ASP A 67 11.26 21.28 -6.19
C ASP A 67 10.53 21.93 -7.38
N ASP A 68 9.33 22.47 -7.15
CA ASP A 68 8.52 23.20 -8.14
C ASP A 68 7.94 24.49 -7.51
N PRO A 69 8.68 25.63 -7.61
CA PRO A 69 8.24 26.91 -7.06
C PRO A 69 6.99 27.50 -7.71
N SER A 70 6.52 26.93 -8.83
CA SER A 70 5.30 27.37 -9.51
C SER A 70 4.01 26.88 -8.84
N LEU A 71 4.13 25.92 -7.92
CA LEU A 71 3.00 25.41 -7.16
C LEU A 71 2.41 26.49 -6.23
N PRO A 72 1.06 26.54 -6.11
CA PRO A 72 0.37 27.52 -5.28
C PRO A 72 0.78 27.46 -3.80
#